data_AF-A0AAJ2C6Y5-F1
#
_entry.id   AF-A0AAJ2C6Y5-F1
#
_cell.length_a   1.000
_cell.length_b   1.000
_cell.length_c   1.000
_cell.angle_alpha   90.00
_cell.angle_beta   90.00
_cell.angle_gamma   90.00
#
_symmetry.space_group_name_H-M   'P 1'
#
loop_
_entity.id
_entity.type
_entity.pdbx_description
1 polymer ?
#
loop_
_entity_poly.entity_id
_entity_poly.type
_entity_poly.pdbx_seq_one_letter_code
_entity_poly.pdbx_strand_id
1 'polypeptide(L)'
;MNISLGKILGVIGALIPIIYIGFMLYHFVGVGGGTAEGVAGIGLGPTVIGLSIVGLLFALPLIIKLLRVTTGVNRVPGASFDAKLKPGEVVVEPAFDADAAFANYMRNRDASAVVDAPSDGPDASPPPFAPRPSCFGRKAV
;
A
#
# COMPACT_ATOMS: atom_id res chain seq x y z
N MET A 1 24.36 -3.42 -1.10
CA MET A 1 22.99 -2.98 -1.48
C MET A 1 23.05 -2.56 -2.94
N ASN A 2 22.63 -3.40 -3.88
CA ASN A 2 22.74 -3.10 -5.31
C ASN A 2 21.58 -2.18 -5.72
N ILE A 3 21.82 -0.87 -5.66
CA ILE A 3 20.82 0.12 -6.06
C ILE A 3 20.78 0.14 -7.59
N SER A 4 19.65 -0.26 -8.17
CA SER A 4 19.40 -0.18 -9.61
C SER A 4 19.56 1.26 -10.11
N LEU A 5 20.21 1.44 -11.27
CA LEU A 5 20.40 2.75 -11.91
C LEU A 5 19.10 3.53 -12.09
N GLY A 6 18.00 2.83 -12.39
CA GLY A 6 16.66 3.43 -12.49
C GLY A 6 16.13 3.97 -11.16
N LYS A 7 16.46 3.31 -10.03
CA LYS A 7 16.13 3.82 -8.69
C LYS A 7 16.93 5.07 -8.36
N ILE A 8 18.20 5.14 -8.77
CA ILE A 8 19.06 6.33 -8.56
C ILE A 8 18.52 7.51 -9.37
N LEU A 9 18.25 7.32 -10.66
CA LEU A 9 17.68 8.36 -11.53
C LEU A 9 16.32 8.86 -11.03
N GLY A 10 15.46 7.96 -10.57
CA GLY A 10 14.18 8.33 -9.98
C GLY A 10 14.33 9.17 -8.69
N VAL A 11 15.30 8.85 -7.84
CA VAL A 11 15.59 9.63 -6.62
C VAL A 11 16.17 10.99 -6.97
N ILE A 12 17.12 11.06 -7.91
CA ILE A 12 17.71 12.33 -8.36
C ILE A 12 16.63 13.23 -8.97
N GLY A 13 15.79 12.68 -9.87
CA GLY A 13 14.69 13.42 -10.49
C GLY A 13 13.68 13.94 -9.46
N ALA A 14 13.39 13.17 -8.41
CA ALA A 14 12.50 13.59 -7.33
C ALA A 14 13.11 14.70 -6.43
N LEU A 15 14.45 14.78 -6.35
CA LEU A 15 15.14 15.81 -5.55
C LEU A 15 15.16 17.18 -6.24
N ILE A 16 15.17 17.23 -7.58
CA ILE A 16 15.21 18.49 -8.35
C ILE A 16 14.13 19.50 -7.92
N PRO A 17 12.82 19.15 -7.92
CA PRO A 17 11.79 20.10 -7.51
C PRO A 17 11.90 20.50 -6.04
N ILE A 18 12.33 19.59 -5.16
CA ILE A 18 12.52 19.87 -3.73
C ILE A 18 13.64 20.89 -3.52
N ILE A 19 14.77 20.70 -4.20
CA ILE A 19 15.91 21.63 -4.15
C ILE A 19 15.51 22.99 -4.70
N TYR A 20 14.79 23.02 -5.84
CA TYR A 20 14.33 24.28 -6.44
C TYR A 20 13.40 25.07 -5.51
N ILE A 21 12.41 24.40 -4.90
CA ILE A 21 11.49 25.05 -3.96
C ILE A 21 12.24 25.52 -2.71
N GLY A 22 13.15 24.70 -2.17
CA GLY A 22 13.97 25.08 -1.03
C GLY A 22 14.86 26.30 -1.31
N PHE A 23 15.49 26.33 -2.48
CA PHE A 23 16.27 27.48 -2.94
C PHE A 23 15.42 28.74 -3.06
N MET A 24 14.22 28.64 -3.65
CA MET A 24 13.29 29.76 -3.76
C MET A 24 12.84 30.29 -2.38
N LEU A 25 12.52 29.40 -1.44
CA LEU A 25 12.17 29.80 -0.07
C LEU A 25 13.33 30.53 0.62
N TYR A 26 14.55 30.01 0.52
CA TYR A 26 15.74 30.67 1.06
C TYR A 26 15.95 32.06 0.45
N HIS A 27 15.84 32.17 -0.87
CA HIS A 27 15.99 33.43 -1.58
C HIS A 27 14.95 34.47 -1.10
N PHE A 28 13.67 34.10 -1.01
CA PHE A 28 12.63 35.03 -0.59
C PHE A 28 12.72 35.45 0.88
N VAL A 29 13.19 34.57 1.78
CA VAL A 29 13.46 34.96 3.17
C VAL A 29 14.57 36.02 3.26
N GLY A 30 15.60 35.92 2.41
CA GLY A 30 16.66 36.92 2.33
C GLY A 30 16.19 38.30 1.84
N VAL A 31 15.22 38.33 0.92
CA VAL A 31 14.66 39.59 0.37
C VAL A 31 13.90 40.40 1.43
N GLY A 32 13.26 39.74 2.40
CA GLY A 32 12.57 40.38 3.53
C GLY A 32 13.47 40.75 4.71
N GLY A 33 14.79 40.89 4.50
CA GLY A 33 15.75 41.17 5.58
C GLY A 33 15.89 40.02 6.58
N GLY A 34 15.57 38.78 6.18
CA GLY A 34 15.65 37.60 7.05
C GLY A 34 14.47 37.42 8.01
N THR A 35 13.44 38.25 7.91
CA THR A 35 12.26 38.18 8.79
C THR A 35 10.99 37.91 8.01
N ALA A 36 10.05 37.17 8.63
CA ALA A 36 8.74 36.93 8.02
C ALA A 36 7.94 38.23 7.83
N GLU A 37 8.14 39.20 8.71
CA GLU A 37 7.48 40.51 8.65
C GLU A 37 7.98 41.35 7.47
N GLY A 38 9.29 41.34 7.19
CA GLY A 38 9.84 42.01 6.00
C GLY A 38 9.41 41.35 4.69
N VAL A 39 9.28 40.01 4.66
CA VAL A 39 8.71 39.29 3.51
C VAL A 39 7.25 39.67 3.28
N ALA A 40 6.46 39.77 4.35
CA ALA A 40 5.07 40.18 4.29
C ALA A 40 4.90 41.65 3.87
N GLY A 41 5.78 42.54 4.37
CA GLY A 41 5.79 43.96 4.03
C GLY A 41 6.10 44.25 2.55
N ILE A 42 6.84 43.37 1.88
CA ILE A 42 7.14 43.45 0.44
C ILE A 42 6.03 42.78 -0.40
N GLY A 43 5.01 42.18 0.24
CA GLY A 43 3.89 41.52 -0.43
C GLY A 43 4.20 40.12 -0.95
N LEU A 44 5.32 39.52 -0.53
CA LEU A 44 5.74 38.16 -0.95
C LEU A 44 5.16 37.05 -0.08
N GLY A 45 4.41 37.39 0.97
CA GLY A 45 3.77 36.44 1.88
C GLY A 45 3.00 35.31 1.17
N PRO A 46 2.08 35.62 0.24
CA PRO A 46 1.33 34.59 -0.49
C PRO A 46 2.22 33.62 -1.27
N THR A 47 3.31 34.12 -1.88
CA THR A 47 4.25 33.31 -2.66
C THR A 47 5.06 32.37 -1.77
N VAL A 48 5.56 32.86 -0.64
CA VAL A 48 6.30 32.03 0.32
C VAL A 48 5.40 30.96 0.92
N ILE A 49 4.16 31.29 1.25
CA ILE A 49 3.16 30.32 1.73
C ILE A 49 2.85 29.27 0.64
N GLY A 50 2.60 29.71 -0.60
CA GLY A 50 2.35 28.80 -1.72
C GLY A 50 3.51 27.84 -1.98
N LEU A 51 4.75 28.35 -2.02
CA LEU A 51 5.95 27.54 -2.20
C LEU A 51 6.17 26.56 -1.05
N SER A 52 5.89 26.94 0.20
CA SER A 52 6.04 26.04 1.34
C SER A 52 4.99 24.93 1.34
N ILE A 53 3.75 25.21 0.94
CA ILE A 53 2.71 24.18 0.74
C ILE A 53 3.13 23.20 -0.37
N VAL A 54 3.53 23.71 -1.53
CA VAL A 54 3.95 22.86 -2.67
C VAL A 54 5.19 22.04 -2.29
N GLY A 55 6.16 22.66 -1.61
CA GLY A 55 7.35 21.98 -1.10
C GLY A 55 7.01 20.85 -0.13
N LEU A 56 6.07 21.08 0.78
CA LEU A 56 5.61 20.07 1.72
C LEU A 56 4.91 18.90 1.00
N LEU A 57 4.06 19.18 0.02
CA LEU A 57 3.38 18.14 -0.76
C LEU A 57 4.36 17.25 -1.52
N PHE A 58 5.40 17.84 -2.12
CA PHE A 58 6.46 17.09 -2.79
C PHE A 58 7.37 16.33 -1.83
N ALA A 59 7.63 16.88 -0.64
CA ALA A 59 8.42 16.23 0.39
C ALA A 59 7.65 15.09 1.08
N LEU A 60 6.31 15.14 1.12
CA LEU A 60 5.46 14.17 1.81
C LEU A 60 5.75 12.69 1.44
N PRO A 61 5.77 12.28 0.16
CA PRO A 61 6.07 10.89 -0.20
C PRO A 61 7.49 10.48 0.20
N LEU A 62 8.46 11.41 0.15
CA LEU A 62 9.83 11.17 0.58
C LEU A 62 9.90 10.96 2.10
N ILE A 63 9.24 11.82 2.88
CA ILE A 63 9.14 11.73 4.34
C ILE A 63 8.50 10.41 4.75
N ILE A 64 7.37 10.03 4.13
CA ILE A 64 6.69 8.75 4.39
C ILE A 64 7.61 7.58 4.05
N LYS A 65 8.35 7.64 2.93
CA LYS A 65 9.29 6.60 2.53
C LYS A 65 10.45 6.47 3.51
N LEU A 66 11.05 7.58 3.94
CA LEU A 66 12.10 7.58 4.96
C LEU A 66 11.58 7.03 6.28
N LEU A 67 10.40 7.47 6.72
CA LEU A 67 9.76 6.99 7.95
C LEU A 67 9.51 5.49 7.88
N ARG A 68 9.02 4.97 6.75
CA ARG A 68 8.83 3.51 6.55
C ARG A 68 10.14 2.72 6.62
N VAL A 69 11.23 3.29 6.12
CA VAL A 69 12.57 2.66 6.18
C VAL A 69 13.11 2.67 7.61
N THR A 70 12.98 3.79 8.34
CA THR A 70 13.51 3.92 9.70
C THR A 70 12.68 3.18 10.75
N THR A 71 11.35 3.16 10.60
CA THR A 71 10.44 2.47 11.54
C THR A 71 10.31 0.97 11.26
N GLY A 72 10.85 0.47 10.14
CA GLY A 72 10.76 -0.96 9.78
C GLY A 72 9.34 -1.45 9.49
N VAL A 73 8.38 -0.54 9.27
CA VAL A 73 6.96 -0.84 9.03
C VAL A 73 6.73 -1.52 7.67
N ASN A 74 7.77 -1.71 6.85
CA ASN A 74 7.77 -2.60 5.69
C ASN A 74 7.64 -4.10 6.02
N ARG A 75 7.31 -4.48 7.26
CA ARG A 75 6.79 -5.82 7.57
C ARG A 75 5.35 -5.93 7.06
N VAL A 76 5.20 -6.05 5.74
CA VAL A 76 3.96 -6.62 5.18
C VAL A 76 3.87 -8.07 5.70
N PRO A 77 2.75 -8.48 6.29
CA PRO A 77 2.51 -9.89 6.58
C PRO A 77 2.60 -10.66 5.26
N GLY A 78 3.70 -11.40 5.04
CA GLY A 78 3.94 -12.19 3.83
C GLY A 78 5.14 -11.78 2.95
N ALA A 79 5.72 -10.58 3.09
CA ALA A 79 6.83 -10.14 2.21
C ALA A 79 8.25 -10.43 2.75
N SER A 80 8.38 -11.24 3.81
CA SER A 80 9.66 -11.48 4.47
C SER A 80 10.07 -12.95 4.51
N PHE A 81 9.71 -13.73 3.50
CA PHE A 81 10.40 -15.01 3.27
C PHE A 81 11.83 -14.79 2.76
N ASP A 82 12.09 -13.73 1.99
CA ASP A 82 13.43 -13.44 1.45
C ASP A 82 14.40 -12.74 2.41
N ALA A 83 13.91 -12.11 3.49
CA ALA A 83 14.75 -11.22 4.30
C ALA A 83 15.61 -11.93 5.37
N LYS A 84 15.53 -13.27 5.48
CA LYS A 84 16.23 -14.06 6.49
C LYS A 84 17.15 -15.16 5.96
N LEU A 85 17.37 -15.25 4.65
CA LEU A 85 18.27 -16.28 4.11
C LEU A 85 19.72 -15.84 4.20
N LYS A 86 20.55 -16.69 4.78
CA LYS A 86 22.01 -16.53 4.73
C LYS A 86 22.48 -16.71 3.28
N PRO A 87 23.60 -16.10 2.86
CA PRO A 87 24.13 -16.31 1.51
C PRO A 87 24.41 -17.81 1.29
N GLY A 88 23.65 -18.45 0.40
CA GLY A 88 23.79 -19.88 0.07
C GLY A 88 22.60 -20.78 0.47
N GLU A 89 21.59 -20.24 1.14
CA GLU A 89 20.38 -20.99 1.46
C GLU A 89 19.40 -20.91 0.27
N VAL A 90 19.14 -22.04 -0.38
CA VAL A 90 18.12 -22.14 -1.44
C VAL A 90 16.76 -22.15 -0.77
N VAL A 91 15.94 -21.15 -1.10
CA VAL A 91 14.53 -21.11 -0.75
C VAL A 91 13.84 -22.30 -1.40
N VAL A 92 13.63 -23.36 -0.63
CA VAL A 92 12.57 -24.30 -0.94
C VAL A 92 11.31 -23.60 -0.48
N GLU A 93 10.55 -23.00 -1.42
CA GLU A 93 9.16 -22.66 -1.14
C GLU A 93 8.54 -23.88 -0.46
N PRO A 94 7.79 -23.75 0.64
CA PRO A 94 7.01 -24.87 1.14
C PRO A 94 6.08 -25.28 0.00
N ALA A 95 6.48 -26.30 -0.76
CA ALA A 95 5.73 -26.80 -1.87
C ALA A 95 4.35 -27.14 -1.31
N PHE A 96 3.32 -26.54 -1.89
CA PHE A 96 1.96 -26.79 -1.46
C PHE A 96 1.70 -28.30 -1.54
N ASP A 97 1.66 -28.95 -0.37
CA ASP A 97 1.41 -30.37 -0.24
C ASP A 97 -0.09 -30.60 -0.32
N ALA A 98 -0.54 -30.92 -1.53
CA ALA A 98 -1.95 -31.17 -1.83
C ALA A 98 -2.51 -32.36 -1.02
N ASP A 99 -1.68 -33.35 -0.70
CA ASP A 99 -2.08 -34.54 0.06
C ASP A 99 -2.30 -34.18 1.53
N ALA A 100 -1.41 -33.35 2.11
CA ALA A 100 -1.60 -32.81 3.45
C ALA A 100 -2.83 -31.91 3.57
N ALA A 101 -3.11 -31.10 2.53
CA ALA A 101 -4.32 -30.27 2.48
C ALA A 101 -5.60 -31.12 2.41
N PHE A 102 -5.59 -32.17 1.58
CA PHE A 102 -6.72 -33.09 1.45
C PHE A 102 -6.96 -33.91 2.73
N ALA A 103 -5.89 -34.40 3.38
CA ALA A 103 -5.98 -35.12 4.65
C ALA A 103 -6.60 -34.25 5.77
N ASN A 104 -6.20 -32.97 5.85
CA ASN A 104 -6.79 -32.02 6.79
C ASN A 104 -8.25 -31.72 6.47
N TYR A 105 -8.62 -31.64 5.19
CA TYR A 105 -10.01 -31.46 4.77
C TYR A 105 -10.88 -32.68 5.14
N MET A 106 -10.44 -33.90 4.86
CA MET A 106 -11.16 -35.13 5.22
C MET A 106 -11.33 -35.22 6.75
N ARG A 107 -10.24 -34.97 7.50
CA ARG A 107 -10.25 -34.97 8.96
C ARG A 107 -11.26 -33.98 9.55
N ASN A 108 -11.34 -32.76 8.99
CA ASN A 108 -12.26 -31.74 9.49
C ASN A 108 -13.71 -31.97 9.02
N ARG A 109 -13.91 -32.55 7.84
CA ARG A 109 -15.23 -32.89 7.33
C ARG A 109 -15.91 -33.96 8.18
N ASP A 110 -15.17 -34.99 8.59
CA ASP A 110 -15.71 -36.07 9.43
C ASP A 110 -16.01 -35.58 10.86
N ALA A 111 -15.25 -34.59 11.35
CA ALA A 111 -15.51 -33.94 12.64
C ALA A 111 -16.70 -32.97 12.63
N SER A 112 -17.09 -32.44 11.47
CA SER A 112 -18.25 -31.54 11.31
C SER A 112 -19.56 -32.24 10.93
N ALA A 113 -19.59 -33.57 10.85
CA ALA A 113 -20.80 -34.33 10.49
C ALA A 113 -21.86 -34.45 11.61
N VAL A 114 -21.67 -33.78 12.76
CA VAL A 114 -22.61 -33.82 13.89
C VAL A 114 -23.01 -32.40 14.30
N VAL A 115 -23.65 -31.63 13.41
CA VAL A 115 -24.54 -30.52 13.80
C VAL A 115 -25.66 -30.36 12.77
N ASP A 116 -26.88 -30.67 13.22
CA ASP A 116 -28.21 -30.26 12.75
C ASP A 116 -28.61 -30.50 11.28
N ALA A 117 -29.17 -31.69 11.04
CA ALA A 117 -30.22 -31.87 10.04
C ALA A 117 -31.55 -31.36 10.62
N PRO A 118 -32.23 -30.36 10.02
CA PRO A 118 -33.61 -30.08 10.36
C PRO A 118 -34.50 -31.18 9.77
N SER A 119 -35.25 -31.85 10.65
CA SER A 119 -36.22 -32.90 10.34
C SER A 119 -37.34 -32.40 9.41
N ASP A 120 -37.75 -33.28 8.49
CA ASP A 120 -38.93 -33.14 7.63
C ASP A 120 -40.20 -32.69 8.38
N GLY A 121 -40.89 -31.71 7.79
CA GLY A 121 -42.33 -31.50 7.96
C GLY A 121 -42.96 -31.37 6.57
N PRO A 122 -43.98 -32.15 6.20
CA PRO A 122 -44.71 -31.96 4.96
C PRO A 122 -45.69 -30.77 5.10
N ASP A 123 -46.06 -30.18 3.97
CA ASP A 123 -47.03 -29.08 3.81
C ASP A 123 -46.52 -27.64 3.95
N ALA A 124 -45.99 -27.09 2.85
CA ALA A 124 -46.36 -25.76 2.37
C ALA A 124 -45.94 -25.57 0.89
N SER A 125 -46.93 -25.31 0.04
CA SER A 125 -46.81 -25.03 -1.40
C SER A 125 -45.68 -24.05 -1.79
N PRO A 126 -45.00 -24.24 -2.94
CA PRO A 126 -43.92 -23.34 -3.37
C PRO A 126 -44.47 -21.99 -3.88
N PRO A 127 -44.02 -20.83 -3.35
CA PRO A 127 -44.23 -19.55 -4.01
C PRO A 127 -43.34 -19.45 -5.27
N PRO A 128 -43.78 -18.68 -6.28
CA PRO A 128 -43.29 -18.77 -7.66
C PRO A 128 -41.82 -18.34 -7.80
N PHE A 129 -41.11 -19.05 -8.68
CA PHE A 129 -39.73 -18.80 -9.10
C PHE A 129 -39.48 -17.32 -9.41
N ALA A 130 -38.83 -16.61 -8.48
CA ALA A 130 -38.12 -15.38 -8.84
C ALA A 130 -36.86 -15.79 -9.64
N PRO A 131 -36.67 -15.29 -10.88
CA PRO A 131 -35.46 -15.58 -11.63
C PRO A 131 -34.25 -15.01 -10.88
N ARG A 132 -33.31 -15.88 -10.50
CA ARG A 132 -32.02 -15.47 -9.94
C ARG A 132 -31.29 -14.63 -10.99
N PRO A 133 -30.80 -13.42 -10.67
CA PRO A 133 -30.04 -12.63 -11.63
C PRO A 133 -28.82 -13.43 -12.08
N SER A 134 -28.76 -13.66 -13.39
CA SER A 134 -27.75 -14.47 -14.05
C SER A 134 -26.36 -13.86 -13.86
N CYS A 135 -25.49 -14.63 -13.21
CA CYS A 135 -24.06 -14.77 -13.50
C CYS A 135 -23.33 -13.52 -14.02
N PHE A 136 -22.49 -12.94 -13.16
CA PHE A 136 -21.31 -12.20 -13.59
C PHE A 136 -20.49 -13.09 -14.57
N GLY A 137 -20.20 -12.60 -15.77
CA GLY A 137 -19.12 -13.14 -16.61
C GLY A 137 -19.48 -13.97 -17.85
N ARG A 138 -20.72 -13.99 -18.34
CA ARG A 138 -20.99 -14.48 -19.72
C ARG A 138 -21.32 -13.32 -20.65
N LYS A 139 -20.45 -13.07 -21.65
CA LYS A 139 -20.76 -12.19 -22.78
C LYS A 139 -21.84 -12.86 -23.62
N ALA A 140 -22.96 -12.17 -23.82
CA ALA A 140 -23.96 -12.57 -24.81
C ALA A 140 -23.33 -12.45 -26.20
N VAL A 141 -23.44 -13.52 -26.98
CA VAL A 141 -23.27 -13.54 -28.43
C VAL A 141 -24.65 -13.44 -29.05
#